data_AF-A0A4Y5T5V4-F1
#
_entry.id   AF-A0A4Y5T5V4-F1
#
_cell.length_a   1.000
_cell.length_b   1.000
_cell.length_c   1.000
_cell.angle_alpha   90.00
_cell.angle_beta   90.00
_cell.angle_gamma   90.00
#
_symmetry.space_group_name_H-M   'P 1'
#
loop_
_entity.id
_entity.type
_entity.pdbx_description
1 polymer ?
#
loop_
_entity_poly.entity_id
_entity_poly.type
_entity_poly.pdbx_seq_one_letter_code
_entity_poly.pdbx_strand_id
1 'polypeptide(L)'
;MKESLILEKTQVLRNNEYYSIQNIYDRLYEKSLNNKKFTDLMKFILSDKNILLAYRNIKNNKGSMTKGTDKLDISYFNNMDNEDFVKRIQNKLCNYFPKSIRRVKIPKTNGETRPLGIPCIEDRIIQQCIKQILEPICEAKFYKHSYGFRPNRSTKHAIARSMFLMNNSRLHYVVDIDIKGFFDNVNHSKLKKQLWSLGIQDKNLICIIGKILKSKIEGIGIPSKGTPQGGILSPLLSNIVLNELDWWISSQWESLKTKHNYNKKRNNKYRVLKETNLKEVFLVRYADDFKIFCRDYKVAQKIYIATKKWLKERLGLDINNEKSKITNLRKNYTEFLGFKLKVKLKRKKYVCQSRMCNKSIKATINKLKNQIKNIQRKNTIEEVSKLNSMILGIHNYYKIATNIVLDFGYINFLVSKVLDIRLKNIISNKPIYSKTYKRIYGKFKGKVRTIHGITIFPIYACKTKPPMNFTQKTCNYTIEGRKLIHSNLKSDTIHLIQYYLNLGKKYKSTKLLDNSISLIAGQNGLCYITNKALEIGNMDCHHKIPIKNGGSNEYSNLVWVCTEAHKLIHATEFKIINKYLNILNLNEKSLKRVNTLRKLVGNSVI
;
A
#
# COMPACT_ATOMS: atom_id res chain seq x y z
N MET A 1 4.53 -12.25 15.89
CA MET A 1 3.73 -11.03 15.56
C MET A 1 4.56 -9.74 15.34
N LYS A 2 5.90 -9.75 15.40
CA LYS A 2 6.76 -8.57 15.16
C LYS A 2 7.55 -8.60 13.84
N GLU A 3 7.59 -9.72 13.13
CA GLU A 3 8.22 -9.83 11.81
C GLU A 3 7.29 -9.37 10.67
N SER A 4 5.97 -9.55 10.83
CA SER A 4 4.98 -9.22 9.79
C SER A 4 4.93 -7.74 9.40
N LEU A 5 5.36 -6.82 10.27
CA LEU A 5 5.35 -5.37 10.01
C LEU A 5 6.67 -4.84 9.42
N ILE A 6 7.76 -5.62 9.48
CA ILE A 6 9.01 -5.34 8.76
C ILE A 6 8.99 -6.05 7.39
N LEU A 7 8.17 -7.10 7.25
CA LEU A 7 7.93 -7.86 6.03
C LEU A 7 6.98 -7.19 5.03
N GLU A 8 6.29 -6.10 5.38
CA GLU A 8 5.56 -5.23 4.43
C GLU A 8 6.49 -4.32 3.60
N LYS A 9 7.81 -4.60 3.56
CA LYS A 9 8.69 -4.19 2.45
C LYS A 9 7.97 -4.55 1.16
N THR A 10 7.88 -3.65 0.18
CA THR A 10 7.00 -3.77 -1.00
C THR A 10 7.07 -5.16 -1.64
N GLN A 11 6.22 -6.08 -1.18
CA GLN A 11 6.20 -7.48 -1.60
C GLN A 11 6.05 -7.58 -3.11
N VAL A 12 5.36 -6.60 -3.71
CA VAL A 12 5.24 -6.41 -5.15
C VAL A 12 6.61 -6.30 -5.84
N LEU A 13 7.53 -5.47 -5.35
CA LEU A 13 8.89 -5.35 -5.92
C LEU A 13 9.66 -6.68 -5.82
N ARG A 14 9.57 -7.35 -4.67
CA ARG A 14 10.18 -8.68 -4.46
C ARG A 14 9.59 -9.73 -5.40
N ASN A 15 8.28 -9.71 -5.61
CA ASN A 15 7.61 -10.61 -6.54
C ASN A 15 8.00 -10.27 -7.99
N ASN A 16 8.24 -9.01 -8.34
CA ASN A 16 8.71 -8.63 -9.67
C ASN A 16 10.14 -9.13 -9.96
N GLU A 17 11.03 -9.01 -8.96
CA GLU A 17 12.39 -9.54 -8.99
C GLU A 17 12.37 -11.08 -9.05
N TYR A 18 11.44 -11.71 -8.32
CA TYR A 18 11.20 -13.16 -8.33
C TYR A 18 11.00 -13.71 -9.75
N TYR A 19 10.18 -13.07 -10.57
CA TYR A 19 9.95 -13.55 -11.94
C TYR A 19 10.96 -13.02 -12.97
N SER A 20 12.02 -12.31 -12.55
CA SER A 20 12.96 -11.62 -13.44
C SER A 20 12.28 -10.64 -14.42
N ILE A 21 11.07 -10.18 -14.09
CA ILE A 21 10.30 -9.26 -14.95
C ILE A 21 10.73 -7.81 -14.73
N GLN A 22 11.42 -7.52 -13.63
CA GLN A 22 11.82 -6.15 -13.27
C GLN A 22 12.64 -5.47 -14.40
N ASN A 23 13.49 -6.20 -15.11
CA ASN A 23 14.23 -5.68 -16.28
C ASN A 23 13.29 -5.23 -17.42
N ILE A 24 12.18 -5.95 -17.63
CA ILE A 24 11.15 -5.57 -18.62
C ILE A 24 10.46 -4.28 -18.16
N TYR A 25 10.09 -4.19 -16.88
CA TYR A 25 9.44 -2.98 -16.34
C TYR A 25 10.35 -1.74 -16.40
N ASP A 26 11.63 -1.90 -16.10
CA ASP A 26 12.63 -0.83 -16.21
C ASP A 26 12.75 -0.34 -17.66
N ARG A 27 12.86 -1.27 -18.61
CA ARG A 27 12.88 -0.95 -20.06
C ARG A 27 11.60 -0.26 -20.52
N LEU A 28 10.42 -0.69 -20.05
CA LEU A 28 9.15 -0.04 -20.39
C LEU A 28 9.09 1.38 -19.82
N TYR A 29 9.55 1.57 -18.58
CA TYR A 29 9.60 2.88 -17.93
C TYR A 29 10.54 3.83 -18.68
N GLU A 30 11.75 3.39 -19.02
CA GLU A 30 12.74 4.17 -19.78
C GLU A 30 12.24 4.53 -21.18
N LYS A 31 11.68 3.55 -21.91
CA LYS A 31 11.05 3.79 -23.22
C LYS A 31 9.92 4.82 -23.13
N SER A 32 9.12 4.76 -22.05
CA SER A 32 8.04 5.72 -21.82
C SER A 32 8.61 7.12 -21.58
N LEU A 33 9.65 7.27 -20.75
CA LEU A 33 10.32 8.57 -20.55
C LEU A 33 10.78 9.17 -21.89
N ASN A 34 11.33 8.35 -22.78
CA ASN A 34 11.77 8.73 -24.12
C ASN A 34 10.63 8.90 -25.15
N ASN A 35 9.37 8.96 -24.70
CA ASN A 35 8.17 9.13 -25.54
C ASN A 35 8.00 8.07 -26.64
N LYS A 36 8.52 6.85 -26.45
CA LYS A 36 8.31 5.77 -27.43
C LYS A 36 6.85 5.33 -27.45
N LYS A 37 6.38 4.92 -28.63
CA LYS A 37 5.06 4.33 -28.84
C LYS A 37 5.12 2.82 -28.54
N PHE A 38 4.10 2.31 -27.88
CA PHE A 38 3.97 0.90 -27.50
C PHE A 38 2.81 0.27 -28.27
N THR A 39 3.12 -0.46 -29.32
CA THR A 39 2.13 -1.11 -30.22
C THR A 39 1.91 -2.60 -29.92
N ASP A 40 2.85 -3.22 -29.22
CA ASP A 40 2.86 -4.67 -28.97
C ASP A 40 3.14 -4.93 -27.48
N LEU A 41 2.15 -4.57 -26.65
CA LEU A 41 2.17 -4.79 -25.19
C LEU A 41 1.55 -6.13 -24.82
N MET A 42 0.64 -6.65 -25.64
CA MET A 42 -0.02 -7.93 -25.42
C MET A 42 0.98 -9.08 -25.24
N LYS A 43 2.13 -9.09 -25.96
CA LYS A 43 3.18 -10.10 -25.74
C LYS A 43 3.71 -10.14 -24.30
N PHE A 44 3.82 -8.98 -23.65
CA PHE A 44 4.29 -8.91 -22.26
C PHE A 44 3.18 -9.29 -21.28
N ILE A 45 1.92 -8.96 -21.63
CA ILE A 45 0.75 -9.30 -20.83
C ILE A 45 0.52 -10.82 -20.81
N LEU A 46 0.65 -11.47 -21.98
CA LEU A 46 0.45 -12.90 -22.19
C LEU A 46 1.59 -13.78 -21.69
N SER A 47 2.75 -13.20 -21.32
CA SER A 47 3.89 -13.96 -20.82
C SER A 47 3.53 -14.75 -19.54
N ASP A 48 3.91 -16.03 -19.51
CA ASP A 48 3.69 -16.96 -18.40
C ASP A 48 4.14 -16.36 -17.07
N LYS A 49 5.32 -15.72 -17.08
CA LYS A 49 5.91 -15.06 -15.91
C LYS A 49 4.99 -13.96 -15.36
N ASN A 50 4.39 -13.15 -16.23
CA ASN A 50 3.49 -12.06 -15.83
C ASN A 50 2.17 -12.61 -15.27
N ILE A 51 1.65 -13.69 -15.84
CA ILE A 51 0.41 -14.35 -15.40
C ILE A 51 0.61 -14.97 -14.01
N LEU A 52 1.70 -15.71 -13.79
CA LEU A 52 2.02 -16.29 -12.48
C LEU A 52 2.24 -15.21 -11.41
N LEU A 53 2.89 -14.10 -11.77
CA LEU A 53 3.03 -12.94 -10.91
C LEU A 53 1.67 -12.29 -10.57
N ALA A 54 0.76 -12.19 -11.54
CA ALA A 54 -0.59 -11.68 -11.31
C ALA A 54 -1.36 -12.55 -10.32
N TYR A 55 -1.30 -13.87 -10.48
CA TYR A 55 -1.91 -14.82 -9.55
C TYR A 55 -1.34 -14.64 -8.13
N ARG A 56 -0.01 -14.58 -7.98
CA ARG A 56 0.64 -14.39 -6.67
C ARG A 56 0.24 -13.08 -6.00
N ASN A 57 0.17 -11.99 -6.76
CA ASN A 57 -0.24 -10.69 -6.25
C ASN A 57 -1.71 -10.71 -5.79
N ILE A 58 -2.59 -11.42 -6.48
CA ILE A 58 -4.00 -11.53 -6.09
C ILE A 58 -4.21 -12.46 -4.92
N LYS A 59 -3.51 -13.60 -4.85
CA LYS A 59 -3.63 -14.57 -3.76
C LYS A 59 -3.48 -13.92 -2.38
N ASN A 60 -2.53 -12.98 -2.28
CA ASN A 60 -2.23 -12.25 -1.05
C ASN A 60 -3.17 -11.07 -0.77
N ASN A 61 -4.01 -10.66 -1.73
CA ASN A 61 -4.96 -9.58 -1.51
C ASN A 61 -6.08 -10.03 -0.57
N LYS A 62 -6.52 -9.15 0.33
CA LYS A 62 -7.63 -9.45 1.26
C LYS A 62 -8.94 -9.82 0.56
N GLY A 63 -9.11 -9.42 -0.69
CA GLY A 63 -10.27 -9.74 -1.54
C GLY A 63 -10.13 -11.03 -2.35
N SER A 64 -9.06 -11.81 -2.17
CA SER A 64 -8.79 -13.03 -2.96
C SER A 64 -9.89 -14.09 -2.80
N MET A 65 -10.43 -14.22 -1.58
CA MET A 65 -11.54 -15.10 -1.23
C MET A 65 -12.92 -14.50 -1.58
N THR A 66 -12.98 -13.24 -2.02
CA THR A 66 -14.27 -12.60 -2.31
C THR A 66 -14.80 -13.07 -3.66
N LYS A 67 -15.91 -13.81 -3.61
CA LYS A 67 -16.56 -14.40 -4.77
C LYS A 67 -17.20 -13.36 -5.68
N GLY A 68 -17.04 -13.55 -6.99
CA GLY A 68 -17.70 -12.80 -8.06
C GLY A 68 -19.12 -13.29 -8.30
N THR A 69 -19.65 -13.07 -9.51
CA THR A 69 -20.96 -13.63 -9.93
C THR A 69 -20.88 -15.13 -10.18
N ASP A 70 -19.71 -15.65 -10.56
CA ASP A 70 -19.45 -17.08 -10.77
C ASP A 70 -19.28 -17.89 -9.48
N LYS A 71 -19.38 -17.26 -8.30
CA LYS A 71 -19.20 -17.89 -6.99
C LYS A 71 -17.84 -18.58 -6.79
N LEU A 72 -16.87 -18.34 -7.67
CA LEU A 72 -15.50 -18.85 -7.59
C LEU A 72 -14.59 -17.87 -6.83
N ASP A 73 -13.56 -18.42 -6.18
CA ASP A 73 -12.51 -17.66 -5.52
C ASP A 73 -11.11 -18.21 -5.89
N ILE A 74 -10.05 -17.64 -5.32
CA ILE A 74 -8.67 -18.03 -5.64
C ILE A 74 -8.37 -19.51 -5.37
N SER A 75 -9.10 -20.17 -4.46
CA SER A 75 -8.87 -21.57 -4.10
C SER A 75 -9.18 -22.53 -5.23
N TYR A 76 -10.03 -22.12 -6.18
CA TYR A 76 -10.35 -22.90 -7.38
C TYR A 76 -9.10 -23.28 -8.18
N PHE A 77 -8.06 -22.44 -8.15
CA PHE A 77 -6.81 -22.69 -8.88
C PHE A 77 -5.74 -23.42 -8.04
N ASN A 78 -6.00 -23.77 -6.78
CA ASN A 78 -4.97 -24.32 -5.89
C ASN A 78 -4.42 -25.68 -6.36
N ASN A 79 -5.25 -26.49 -7.03
CA ASN A 79 -4.92 -27.85 -7.47
C ASN A 79 -4.66 -27.94 -8.98
N MET A 80 -4.70 -26.81 -9.69
CA MET A 80 -4.47 -26.76 -11.13
C MET A 80 -2.97 -26.67 -11.41
N ASP A 81 -2.48 -27.37 -12.43
CA ASP A 81 -1.09 -27.23 -12.86
C ASP A 81 -0.82 -25.82 -13.40
N ASN A 82 0.42 -25.36 -13.28
CA ASN A 82 0.82 -24.04 -13.74
C ASN A 82 0.65 -23.87 -15.25
N GLU A 83 0.97 -24.88 -16.05
CA GLU A 83 0.88 -24.77 -17.51
C GLU A 83 -0.57 -24.63 -17.96
N ASP A 84 -1.45 -25.45 -17.37
CA ASP A 84 -2.89 -25.40 -17.64
C ASP A 84 -3.51 -24.06 -17.20
N PHE A 85 -3.12 -23.57 -16.02
CA PHE A 85 -3.55 -22.26 -15.53
C PHE A 85 -3.12 -21.14 -16.48
N VAL A 86 -1.87 -21.14 -16.92
CA VAL A 86 -1.33 -20.13 -17.84
C VAL A 86 -2.05 -20.18 -19.18
N LYS A 87 -2.19 -21.37 -19.79
CA LYS A 87 -2.93 -21.56 -21.05
C LYS A 87 -4.37 -21.08 -20.94
N ARG A 88 -5.05 -21.37 -19.82
CA ARG A 88 -6.42 -20.91 -19.57
C ARG A 88 -6.53 -19.38 -19.57
N ILE A 89 -5.62 -18.69 -18.90
CA ILE A 89 -5.61 -17.22 -18.85
C ILE A 89 -5.21 -16.61 -20.21
N GLN A 90 -4.26 -17.22 -20.92
CA GLN A 90 -3.87 -16.80 -22.28
C GLN A 90 -5.04 -16.91 -23.25
N ASN A 91 -5.72 -18.07 -23.29
CA ASN A 91 -6.90 -18.28 -24.14
C ASN A 91 -7.99 -17.24 -23.85
N LYS A 92 -8.23 -16.96 -22.56
CA LYS A 92 -9.19 -15.94 -22.15
C LYS A 92 -8.76 -14.51 -22.52
N LEU A 93 -7.48 -14.20 -22.55
CA LEU A 93 -6.98 -12.90 -23.01
C LEU A 93 -7.08 -12.74 -24.53
N CYS A 94 -6.81 -13.80 -25.29
CA CYS A 94 -6.92 -13.82 -26.76
C CYS A 94 -8.36 -13.58 -27.21
N ASN A 95 -9.33 -14.24 -26.57
CA ASN A 95 -10.76 -14.05 -26.85
C ASN A 95 -11.51 -13.51 -25.62
N TYR A 96 -11.16 -12.30 -25.20
CA TYR A 96 -11.67 -11.75 -23.95
C TYR A 96 -13.15 -11.34 -24.03
N PHE A 97 -13.96 -11.99 -23.19
CA PHE A 97 -15.31 -11.58 -22.84
C PHE A 97 -15.43 -11.48 -21.30
N PRO A 98 -15.64 -10.28 -20.73
CA PRO A 98 -15.73 -10.11 -19.29
C PRO A 98 -17.01 -10.76 -18.74
N LYS A 99 -16.92 -11.39 -17.57
CA LYS A 99 -18.13 -11.83 -16.85
C LYS A 99 -18.83 -10.62 -16.22
N SER A 100 -20.08 -10.84 -15.79
CA SER A 100 -20.84 -9.83 -15.06
C SER A 100 -20.17 -9.46 -13.73
N ILE A 101 -20.33 -8.20 -13.32
CA ILE A 101 -19.78 -7.67 -12.08
C ILE A 101 -20.85 -7.71 -10.99
N ARG A 102 -20.52 -8.30 -9.84
CA ARG A 102 -21.40 -8.38 -8.67
C ARG A 102 -21.41 -7.05 -7.92
N ARG A 103 -22.58 -6.52 -7.57
CA ARG A 103 -22.70 -5.22 -6.88
C ARG A 103 -22.90 -5.40 -5.37
N VAL A 104 -22.14 -4.66 -4.57
CA VAL A 104 -22.23 -4.64 -3.11
C VAL A 104 -22.35 -3.20 -2.62
N LYS A 105 -23.31 -2.90 -1.75
CA LYS A 105 -23.48 -1.57 -1.14
C LYS A 105 -22.66 -1.49 0.15
N ILE A 106 -21.68 -0.58 0.21
CA ILE A 106 -20.87 -0.33 1.41
C ILE A 106 -21.35 0.96 2.08
N PRO A 107 -21.65 0.97 3.38
CA PRO A 107 -22.08 2.20 4.07
C PRO A 107 -20.93 3.22 4.14
N LYS A 108 -21.20 4.47 3.79
CA LYS A 108 -20.32 5.62 4.07
C LYS A 108 -20.53 6.09 5.50
N THR A 109 -19.58 6.87 6.00
CA THR A 109 -19.66 7.51 7.33
C THR A 109 -20.82 8.52 7.46
N ASN A 110 -21.40 8.96 6.34
CA ASN A 110 -22.48 9.95 6.31
C ASN A 110 -23.87 9.31 6.11
N GLY A 111 -23.99 7.98 6.18
CA GLY A 111 -25.27 7.26 5.99
C GLY A 111 -25.57 6.85 4.54
N GLU A 112 -25.05 7.59 3.55
CA GLU A 112 -25.12 7.17 2.14
C GLU A 112 -24.39 5.84 1.88
N THR A 113 -24.77 5.10 0.84
CA THR A 113 -24.06 3.89 0.41
C THR A 113 -23.14 4.17 -0.77
N ARG A 114 -22.04 3.40 -0.87
CA ARG A 114 -21.11 3.39 -2.01
C ARG A 114 -21.24 2.05 -2.73
N PRO A 115 -21.63 2.03 -4.01
CA PRO A 115 -21.65 0.79 -4.77
C PRO A 115 -20.22 0.34 -5.04
N LEU A 116 -19.94 -0.93 -4.78
CA LEU A 116 -18.71 -1.62 -5.17
C LEU A 116 -19.07 -2.70 -6.18
N GLY A 117 -18.40 -2.69 -7.32
CA GLY A 117 -18.42 -3.77 -8.30
C GLY A 117 -17.27 -4.74 -8.04
N ILE A 118 -17.58 -6.00 -7.78
CA ILE A 118 -16.61 -7.07 -7.54
C ILE A 118 -16.58 -7.95 -8.80
N PRO A 119 -15.50 -7.88 -9.61
CA PRO A 119 -15.32 -8.76 -10.76
C PRO A 119 -15.03 -10.19 -10.31
N CYS A 120 -15.25 -11.14 -11.23
CA CYS A 120 -14.87 -12.55 -11.07
C CYS A 120 -13.35 -12.71 -10.92
N ILE A 121 -12.91 -13.81 -10.31
CA ILE A 121 -11.49 -14.00 -9.97
C ILE A 121 -10.58 -14.02 -11.20
N GLU A 122 -11.00 -14.67 -12.30
CA GLU A 122 -10.27 -14.68 -13.57
C GLU A 122 -10.13 -13.26 -14.15
N ASP A 123 -11.21 -12.46 -14.12
CA ASP A 123 -11.20 -11.10 -14.64
C ASP A 123 -10.32 -10.19 -13.78
N ARG A 124 -10.24 -10.44 -12.47
CA ARG A 124 -9.28 -9.79 -11.57
C ARG A 124 -7.84 -10.15 -11.95
N ILE A 125 -7.55 -11.42 -12.22
CA ILE A 125 -6.22 -11.87 -12.69
C ILE A 125 -5.84 -11.16 -13.98
N ILE A 126 -6.75 -11.12 -14.96
CA ILE A 126 -6.55 -10.41 -16.23
C ILE A 126 -6.29 -8.91 -16.01
N GLN A 127 -7.10 -8.25 -15.19
CA GLN A 127 -6.89 -6.84 -14.84
C GLN A 127 -5.53 -6.61 -14.17
N GLN A 128 -5.08 -7.55 -13.34
CA GLN A 128 -3.79 -7.49 -12.68
C GLN A 128 -2.62 -7.75 -13.65
N CYS A 129 -2.77 -8.63 -14.65
CA CYS A 129 -1.79 -8.81 -15.73
C CYS A 129 -1.61 -7.52 -16.53
N ILE A 130 -2.73 -6.86 -16.89
CA ILE A 130 -2.71 -5.58 -17.62
C ILE A 130 -2.09 -4.47 -16.76
N LYS A 131 -2.51 -4.35 -15.49
CA LYS A 131 -2.03 -3.32 -14.57
C LYS A 131 -0.51 -3.36 -14.43
N GLN A 132 0.08 -4.56 -14.33
CA GLN A 132 1.52 -4.72 -14.15
C GLN A 132 2.35 -4.17 -15.31
N ILE A 133 1.88 -4.35 -16.55
CA ILE A 133 2.56 -3.83 -17.74
C ILE A 133 2.32 -2.32 -17.92
N LEU A 134 1.10 -1.85 -17.63
CA LEU A 134 0.76 -0.44 -17.81
C LEU A 134 1.32 0.48 -16.72
N GLU A 135 1.47 0.00 -15.49
CA GLU A 135 1.96 0.80 -14.36
C GLU A 135 3.33 1.45 -14.60
N PRO A 136 4.39 0.76 -15.09
CA PRO A 136 5.67 1.40 -15.39
C PRO A 136 5.56 2.47 -16.48
N ILE A 137 4.77 2.22 -17.53
CA ILE A 137 4.57 3.16 -18.64
C ILE A 137 3.89 4.43 -18.13
N CYS A 138 2.84 4.29 -17.33
CA CYS A 138 2.07 5.42 -16.80
C CYS A 138 2.84 6.17 -15.70
N GLU A 139 3.56 5.46 -14.83
CA GLU A 139 4.32 6.06 -13.72
C GLU A 139 5.42 7.01 -14.23
N ALA A 140 6.00 6.74 -15.41
CA ALA A 140 6.94 7.63 -16.08
C ALA A 140 6.32 8.98 -16.51
N LYS A 141 5.00 9.01 -16.74
CA LYS A 141 4.25 10.19 -17.22
C LYS A 141 3.42 10.89 -16.15
N PHE A 142 3.23 10.26 -14.99
CA PHE A 142 2.39 10.81 -13.95
C PHE A 142 3.03 12.01 -13.24
N TYR A 143 2.23 13.05 -13.04
CA TYR A 143 2.63 14.23 -12.30
C TYR A 143 3.12 13.88 -10.88
N LYS A 144 4.27 14.45 -10.49
CA LYS A 144 5.02 14.10 -9.27
C LYS A 144 4.30 14.31 -7.93
N HIS A 145 3.33 15.23 -7.87
CA HIS A 145 2.54 15.52 -6.66
C HIS A 145 1.12 14.94 -6.71
N SER A 146 0.90 13.93 -7.57
CA SER A 146 -0.19 12.97 -7.45
C SER A 146 0.27 11.77 -6.61
N TYR A 147 -0.44 11.46 -5.52
CA TYR A 147 -0.02 10.45 -4.54
C TYR A 147 -0.94 9.23 -4.47
N GLY A 148 -2.22 9.37 -4.82
CA GLY A 148 -3.20 8.29 -4.65
C GLY A 148 -2.96 7.12 -5.61
N PHE A 149 -3.14 5.90 -5.12
CA PHE A 149 -3.03 4.65 -5.90
C PHE A 149 -1.71 4.45 -6.65
N ARG A 150 -0.63 5.07 -6.19
CA ARG A 150 0.70 4.95 -6.80
C ARG A 150 1.68 4.23 -5.87
N PRO A 151 2.64 3.48 -6.42
CA PRO A 151 3.63 2.78 -5.61
C PRO A 151 4.46 3.75 -4.76
N ASN A 152 4.80 3.33 -3.54
CA ASN A 152 5.58 4.07 -2.54
C ASN A 152 5.01 5.44 -2.13
N ARG A 153 3.79 5.79 -2.54
CA ARG A 153 3.15 7.05 -2.18
C ARG A 153 2.01 6.79 -1.20
N SER A 154 1.93 7.62 -0.15
CA SER A 154 0.97 7.46 0.93
C SER A 154 0.25 8.77 1.21
N THR A 155 -0.87 8.71 1.95
CA THR A 155 -1.59 9.91 2.41
C THR A 155 -0.68 10.87 3.18
N LYS A 156 0.30 10.33 3.92
CA LYS A 156 1.29 11.10 4.68
C LYS A 156 2.13 12.00 3.79
N HIS A 157 2.48 11.55 2.58
CA HIS A 157 3.26 12.34 1.63
C HIS A 157 2.45 13.53 1.07
N ALA A 158 1.17 13.31 0.80
CA ALA A 158 0.27 14.39 0.39
C ALA A 158 0.13 15.45 1.50
N ILE A 159 -0.08 15.01 2.75
CA ILE A 159 -0.14 15.90 3.92
C ILE A 159 1.20 16.62 4.14
N ALA A 160 2.34 15.91 4.03
CA ALA A 160 3.67 16.51 4.14
C ALA A 160 3.86 17.65 3.14
N ARG A 161 3.47 17.42 1.89
CA ARG A 161 3.57 18.42 0.82
C ARG A 161 2.66 19.62 1.11
N SER A 162 1.42 19.39 1.53
CA SER A 162 0.50 20.47 1.94
C SER A 162 1.09 21.29 3.09
N MET A 163 1.60 20.65 4.14
CA MET A 163 2.24 21.33 5.27
C MET A 163 3.47 22.14 4.84
N PHE A 164 4.28 21.60 3.92
CA PHE A 164 5.43 22.30 3.36
C PHE A 164 5.01 23.56 2.57
N LEU A 165 3.97 23.47 1.73
CA LEU A 165 3.48 24.61 0.96
C LEU A 165 2.93 25.72 1.88
N MET A 166 2.25 25.33 2.96
CA MET A 166 1.74 26.26 3.97
C MET A 166 2.87 26.92 4.76
N ASN A 167 3.86 26.14 5.24
CA ASN A 167 4.92 26.63 6.12
C ASN A 167 6.01 27.41 5.39
N ASN A 168 6.53 26.83 4.31
CA ASN A 168 7.73 27.32 3.64
C ASN A 168 7.38 28.23 2.46
N SER A 169 6.33 27.90 1.70
CA SER A 169 5.93 28.67 0.51
C SER A 169 4.91 29.77 0.82
N ARG A 170 4.38 29.80 2.06
CA ARG A 170 3.40 30.78 2.56
C ARG A 170 2.12 30.86 1.71
N LEU A 171 1.70 29.72 1.16
CA LEU A 171 0.47 29.61 0.37
C LEU A 171 -0.70 29.37 1.32
N HIS A 172 -1.51 30.39 1.56
CA HIS A 172 -2.54 30.40 2.59
C HIS A 172 -3.96 30.37 2.04
N TYR A 173 -4.15 30.37 0.72
CA TYR A 173 -5.45 30.13 0.11
C TYR A 173 -5.46 28.77 -0.54
N VAL A 174 -6.47 27.96 -0.24
CA VAL A 174 -6.64 26.62 -0.81
C VAL A 174 -7.92 26.57 -1.58
N VAL A 175 -7.84 26.10 -2.82
CA VAL A 175 -9.00 25.74 -3.63
C VAL A 175 -9.27 24.25 -3.39
N ASP A 176 -10.40 23.98 -2.75
CA ASP A 176 -10.93 22.65 -2.50
C ASP A 176 -11.90 22.29 -3.64
N ILE A 177 -11.66 21.21 -4.37
CA ILE A 177 -12.54 20.74 -5.46
C ILE A 177 -12.93 19.29 -5.20
N ASP A 178 -14.23 19.02 -5.18
CA ASP A 178 -14.81 17.68 -5.01
C ASP A 178 -15.54 17.30 -6.32
N ILE A 179 -15.13 16.19 -6.96
CA ILE A 179 -15.74 15.72 -8.21
C ILE A 179 -16.97 14.87 -7.90
N LYS A 180 -18.11 15.20 -8.53
CA LYS A 180 -19.38 14.47 -8.32
C LYS A 180 -19.31 13.09 -8.97
N GLY A 181 -19.30 12.04 -8.14
CA GLY A 181 -19.39 10.65 -8.62
C GLY A 181 -18.30 10.28 -9.62
N PHE A 182 -17.04 10.63 -9.33
CA PHE A 182 -15.92 10.50 -10.27
C PHE A 182 -15.86 9.15 -10.98
N PHE A 183 -15.90 8.04 -10.23
CA PHE A 183 -15.81 6.69 -10.81
C PHE A 183 -16.99 6.35 -11.73
N ASP A 184 -18.19 6.88 -11.48
CA ASP A 184 -19.38 6.59 -12.27
C ASP A 184 -19.46 7.45 -13.55
N ASN A 185 -18.71 8.56 -13.61
CA ASN A 185 -18.82 9.56 -14.69
C ASN A 185 -17.62 9.58 -15.67
N VAL A 186 -16.64 8.67 -15.52
CA VAL A 186 -15.50 8.60 -16.45
C VAL A 186 -15.95 8.31 -17.89
N ASN A 187 -15.63 9.19 -18.83
CA ASN A 187 -15.93 8.98 -20.25
C ASN A 187 -14.97 7.95 -20.90
N HIS A 188 -15.51 6.85 -21.42
CA HIS A 188 -14.70 5.76 -22.00
C HIS A 188 -13.92 6.18 -23.24
N SER A 189 -14.53 6.95 -24.13
CA SER A 189 -13.89 7.42 -25.38
C SER A 189 -12.73 8.37 -25.07
N LYS A 190 -12.89 9.26 -24.10
CA LYS A 190 -11.84 10.16 -23.64
C LYS A 190 -10.68 9.39 -23.00
N LEU A 191 -10.98 8.42 -22.12
CA LEU A 191 -9.96 7.57 -21.50
C LEU A 191 -9.14 6.80 -22.55
N LYS A 192 -9.78 6.23 -23.58
CA LYS A 192 -9.06 5.56 -24.67
C LYS A 192 -8.14 6.51 -25.43
N LYS A 193 -8.59 7.74 -25.73
CA LYS A 193 -7.75 8.78 -26.33
C LYS A 193 -6.56 9.16 -25.44
N GLN A 194 -6.77 9.26 -24.13
CA GLN A 194 -5.71 9.56 -23.17
C GLN A 194 -4.66 8.44 -23.08
N LEU A 195 -5.08 7.16 -23.10
CA LEU A 195 -4.18 6.02 -23.20
C LEU A 195 -3.31 6.11 -24.46
N TRP A 196 -3.94 6.42 -25.60
CA TRP A 196 -3.23 6.61 -26.88
C TRP A 196 -2.20 7.74 -26.81
N SER A 197 -2.57 8.89 -26.25
CA SER A 197 -1.68 10.05 -26.06
C SER A 197 -0.50 9.78 -25.12
N LEU A 198 -0.66 8.86 -24.16
CA LEU A 198 0.43 8.40 -23.28
C LEU A 198 1.43 7.48 -24.00
N GLY A 199 1.15 7.08 -25.25
CA GLY A 199 1.99 6.19 -26.04
C GLY A 199 1.53 4.74 -26.04
N ILE A 200 0.43 4.39 -25.36
CA ILE A 200 -0.15 3.04 -25.38
C ILE A 200 -0.99 2.92 -26.65
N GLN A 201 -0.41 2.39 -27.72
CA GLN A 201 -1.00 2.30 -29.07
C GLN A 201 -1.26 0.87 -29.52
N ASP A 202 -1.32 -0.07 -28.57
CA ASP A 202 -1.73 -1.45 -28.80
C ASP A 202 -3.26 -1.53 -28.92
N LYS A 203 -3.74 -1.77 -30.14
CA LYS A 203 -5.18 -1.80 -30.48
C LYS A 203 -5.91 -2.91 -29.73
N ASN A 204 -5.29 -4.08 -29.58
CA ASN A 204 -5.88 -5.23 -28.91
C ASN A 204 -6.07 -4.93 -27.42
N LEU A 205 -5.04 -4.38 -26.78
CA LEU A 205 -5.11 -3.98 -25.38
C LEU A 205 -6.18 -2.92 -25.12
N ILE A 206 -6.27 -1.88 -25.97
CA ILE A 206 -7.30 -0.83 -25.86
C ILE A 206 -8.70 -1.42 -26.02
N CYS A 207 -8.86 -2.40 -26.92
CA CYS A 207 -10.12 -3.11 -27.09
C CYS A 207 -10.51 -3.89 -25.84
N ILE A 208 -9.58 -4.66 -25.25
CA ILE A 208 -9.79 -5.40 -23.99
C ILE A 208 -10.16 -4.46 -22.85
N ILE A 209 -9.44 -3.33 -22.69
CA ILE A 209 -9.78 -2.31 -21.67
C ILE A 209 -11.19 -1.76 -21.94
N GLY A 210 -11.54 -1.52 -23.20
CA GLY A 210 -12.89 -1.13 -23.59
C GLY A 210 -13.96 -2.14 -23.17
N LYS A 211 -13.71 -3.44 -23.35
CA LYS A 211 -14.61 -4.51 -22.90
C LYS A 211 -14.70 -4.53 -21.37
N ILE A 212 -13.58 -4.39 -20.64
CA ILE A 212 -13.57 -4.32 -19.16
C ILE A 212 -14.45 -3.16 -18.67
N LEU A 213 -14.34 -1.98 -19.29
CA LEU A 213 -15.15 -0.81 -18.92
C LEU A 213 -16.64 -0.99 -19.19
N LYS A 214 -17.00 -1.78 -20.22
CA LYS A 214 -18.38 -2.11 -20.60
C LYS A 214 -18.90 -3.42 -19.99
N SER A 215 -18.22 -3.97 -18.97
CA SER A 215 -18.67 -5.20 -18.32
C SER A 215 -20.07 -5.00 -17.71
N LYS A 216 -20.99 -5.93 -17.97
CA LYS A 216 -22.36 -5.89 -17.44
C LYS A 216 -22.36 -5.89 -15.92
N ILE A 217 -23.06 -4.95 -15.30
CA ILE A 217 -23.26 -4.91 -13.86
C ILE A 217 -24.61 -5.55 -13.54
N GLU A 218 -24.62 -6.52 -12.64
CA GLU A 218 -25.84 -7.20 -12.22
C GLU A 218 -26.87 -6.19 -11.66
N GLY A 219 -28.10 -6.23 -12.20
CA GLY A 219 -29.20 -5.32 -11.84
C GLY A 219 -29.17 -3.92 -12.49
N ILE A 220 -28.15 -3.57 -13.27
CA ILE A 220 -28.04 -2.24 -13.92
C ILE A 220 -27.83 -2.36 -15.44
N GLY A 221 -27.21 -3.44 -15.91
CA GLY A 221 -26.91 -3.63 -17.33
C GLY A 221 -25.51 -3.14 -17.71
N ILE A 222 -25.32 -2.83 -18.99
CA ILE A 222 -24.02 -2.41 -19.54
C ILE A 222 -23.83 -0.90 -19.29
N PRO A 223 -22.77 -0.48 -18.58
CA PRO A 223 -22.52 0.93 -18.31
C PRO A 223 -22.05 1.66 -19.58
N SER A 224 -22.65 2.83 -19.87
CA SER A 224 -22.23 3.73 -20.95
C SER A 224 -21.06 4.65 -20.56
N LYS A 225 -20.88 4.88 -19.26
CA LYS A 225 -19.82 5.67 -18.65
C LYS A 225 -19.40 5.08 -17.30
N GLY A 226 -18.24 5.51 -16.83
CA GLY A 226 -17.67 5.12 -15.54
C GLY A 226 -16.64 4.00 -15.62
N THR A 227 -16.02 3.72 -14.49
CA THR A 227 -15.06 2.65 -14.27
C THR A 227 -15.56 1.81 -13.09
N PRO A 228 -15.57 0.47 -13.19
CA PRO A 228 -16.13 -0.36 -12.12
C PRO A 228 -15.35 -0.14 -10.82
N GLN A 229 -16.04 0.38 -9.81
CA GLN A 229 -15.43 0.67 -8.52
C GLN A 229 -15.15 -0.64 -7.78
N GLY A 230 -13.88 -1.05 -7.69
CA GLY A 230 -13.49 -2.37 -7.14
C GLY A 230 -12.73 -3.25 -8.15
N GLY A 231 -12.67 -2.84 -9.42
CA GLY A 231 -11.71 -3.38 -10.38
C GLY A 231 -10.27 -3.07 -9.96
N ILE A 232 -9.36 -3.99 -10.23
CA ILE A 232 -7.92 -3.84 -9.93
C ILE A 232 -7.29 -2.78 -10.83
N LEU A 233 -7.75 -2.70 -12.08
CA LEU A 233 -7.23 -1.75 -13.07
C LEU A 233 -7.81 -0.33 -12.90
N SER A 234 -9.01 -0.21 -12.32
CA SER A 234 -9.75 1.06 -12.21
C SER A 234 -8.93 2.20 -11.57
N PRO A 235 -8.19 2.02 -10.45
CA PRO A 235 -7.39 3.09 -9.85
C PRO A 235 -6.30 3.65 -10.77
N LEU A 236 -5.69 2.81 -11.61
CA LEU A 236 -4.68 3.26 -12.58
C LEU A 236 -5.33 4.09 -13.69
N LEU A 237 -6.46 3.61 -14.22
CA LEU A 237 -7.25 4.34 -15.23
C LEU A 237 -7.74 5.69 -14.69
N SER A 238 -8.21 5.74 -13.45
CA SER A 238 -8.57 6.98 -12.76
C SER A 238 -7.43 7.99 -12.72
N ASN A 239 -6.21 7.52 -12.44
CA ASN A 239 -5.03 8.38 -12.44
C ASN A 239 -4.68 8.88 -13.84
N ILE A 240 -4.85 8.06 -14.88
CA ILE A 240 -4.68 8.48 -16.29
C ILE A 240 -5.64 9.62 -16.64
N VAL A 241 -6.93 9.49 -16.27
CA VAL A 241 -7.96 10.51 -16.55
C VAL A 241 -7.58 11.88 -15.98
N LEU A 242 -7.16 11.90 -14.71
CA LEU A 242 -6.83 13.14 -14.01
C LEU A 242 -5.40 13.65 -14.27
N ASN A 243 -4.54 12.87 -14.95
CA ASN A 243 -3.16 13.28 -15.20
C ASN A 243 -3.07 14.49 -16.13
N GLU A 244 -3.97 14.59 -17.13
CA GLU A 244 -4.03 15.78 -18.00
C GLU A 244 -4.32 17.06 -17.19
N LEU A 245 -5.22 16.98 -16.20
CA LEU A 245 -5.51 18.09 -15.30
C LEU A 245 -4.27 18.47 -14.49
N ASP A 246 -3.59 17.45 -13.93
CA ASP A 246 -2.40 17.67 -13.12
C ASP A 246 -1.31 18.44 -13.88
N TRP A 247 -1.04 18.02 -15.12
CA TRP A 247 -0.07 18.68 -15.98
C TRP A 247 -0.52 20.06 -16.43
N TRP A 248 -1.81 20.25 -16.73
CA TRP A 248 -2.36 21.56 -17.08
C TRP A 248 -2.22 22.57 -15.94
N ILE A 249 -2.49 22.17 -14.68
CA ILE A 249 -2.28 23.04 -13.52
C ILE A 249 -0.77 23.31 -13.32
N SER A 250 0.05 22.27 -13.42
CA SER A 250 1.50 22.39 -13.25
C SER A 250 2.12 23.32 -14.31
N SER A 251 1.62 23.31 -15.54
CA SER A 251 2.12 24.16 -16.64
C SER A 251 1.83 25.64 -16.46
N GLN A 252 0.88 26.01 -15.58
CA GLN A 252 0.62 27.41 -15.26
C GLN A 252 1.72 28.05 -14.41
N TRP A 253 2.53 27.25 -13.70
CA TRP A 253 3.52 27.76 -12.76
C TRP A 253 4.74 26.86 -12.58
N GLU A 254 4.55 25.63 -12.11
CA GLU A 254 5.65 24.78 -11.67
C GLU A 254 6.54 24.27 -12.81
N SER A 255 5.96 23.86 -13.94
CA SER A 255 6.68 23.33 -15.10
C SER A 255 6.99 24.37 -16.17
N LEU A 256 6.67 25.65 -15.93
CA LEU A 256 6.94 26.74 -16.87
C LEU A 256 8.45 26.87 -17.12
N LYS A 257 8.88 26.80 -18.38
CA LYS A 257 10.29 26.94 -18.77
C LYS A 257 10.64 28.42 -18.80
N THR A 258 11.71 28.81 -18.10
CA THR A 258 12.26 30.18 -18.15
C THR A 258 13.32 30.25 -19.24
N LYS A 259 13.47 31.40 -19.92
CA LYS A 259 14.53 31.62 -20.93
C LYS A 259 15.92 31.38 -20.34
N HIS A 260 16.13 31.80 -19.09
CA HIS A 260 17.37 31.57 -18.35
C HIS A 260 17.33 30.23 -17.60
N ASN A 261 18.40 29.45 -17.72
CA ASN A 261 18.62 28.23 -16.94
C ASN A 261 19.15 28.60 -15.55
N TYR A 262 18.24 28.85 -14.61
CA TYR A 262 18.63 29.00 -13.21
C TYR A 262 19.27 27.70 -12.72
N ASN A 263 20.49 27.81 -12.18
CA ASN A 263 21.26 26.71 -11.62
C ASN A 263 20.38 25.84 -10.69
N LYS A 264 20.62 24.52 -10.61
CA LYS A 264 19.72 23.46 -10.04
C LYS A 264 19.07 23.73 -8.66
N LYS A 265 19.47 24.78 -7.94
CA LYS A 265 18.76 25.31 -6.77
C LYS A 265 17.41 25.91 -7.20
N ARG A 266 16.34 25.11 -7.09
CA ARG A 266 14.93 25.46 -7.35
C ARG A 266 14.48 26.81 -6.78
N ASN A 267 15.12 27.30 -5.72
CA ASN A 267 14.79 28.56 -5.05
C ASN A 267 15.02 29.80 -5.92
N ASN A 268 16.03 29.81 -6.80
CA ASN A 268 16.35 31.00 -7.61
C ASN A 268 15.30 31.21 -8.71
N LYS A 269 14.88 30.13 -9.38
CA LYS A 269 13.79 30.14 -10.37
C LYS A 269 12.49 30.68 -9.77
N TYR A 270 12.07 30.16 -8.61
CA TYR A 270 10.82 30.59 -7.99
C TYR A 270 10.89 32.00 -7.40
N ARG A 271 12.08 32.54 -7.11
CA ARG A 271 12.23 33.94 -6.72
C ARG A 271 11.88 34.85 -7.88
N VAL A 272 12.48 34.62 -9.05
CA VAL A 272 12.23 35.45 -10.25
C VAL A 272 10.81 35.30 -10.77
N LEU A 273 10.24 34.07 -10.79
CA LEU A 273 8.86 33.89 -11.22
C LEU A 273 7.85 34.67 -10.36
N LYS A 274 8.16 34.93 -9.08
CA LYS A 274 7.31 35.73 -8.18
C LYS A 274 7.33 37.22 -8.50
N GLU A 275 8.34 37.70 -9.21
CA GLU A 275 8.43 39.09 -9.68
C GLU A 275 7.63 39.31 -10.97
N THR A 276 7.20 38.22 -11.63
CA THR A 276 6.36 38.29 -12.84
C THR A 276 4.86 38.25 -12.52
N ASN A 277 4.02 38.58 -13.50
CA ASN A 277 2.54 38.48 -13.42
C ASN A 277 1.99 37.03 -13.43
N LEU A 278 2.85 36.02 -13.26
CA LEU A 278 2.47 34.62 -13.23
C LEU A 278 1.76 34.26 -11.91
N LYS A 279 0.85 33.29 -11.99
CA LYS A 279 0.00 32.89 -10.87
C LYS A 279 0.68 31.77 -10.07
N GLU A 280 1.14 32.05 -8.84
CA GLU A 280 1.73 31.03 -7.99
C GLU A 280 0.71 29.99 -7.54
N VAL A 281 0.76 28.81 -8.16
CA VAL A 281 -0.17 27.70 -7.91
C VAL A 281 0.58 26.38 -7.77
N PHE A 282 0.18 25.58 -6.78
CA PHE A 282 0.70 24.22 -6.59
C PHE A 282 -0.42 23.22 -6.30
N LEU A 283 -0.40 22.11 -7.04
CA LEU A 283 -1.36 21.03 -6.89
C LEU A 283 -0.83 19.92 -5.97
N VAL A 284 -1.68 19.47 -5.05
CA VAL A 284 -1.51 18.24 -4.26
C VAL A 284 -2.74 17.37 -4.46
N ARG A 285 -2.57 16.21 -5.12
CA ARG A 285 -3.67 15.29 -5.43
C ARG A 285 -3.51 13.94 -4.75
N TYR A 286 -4.60 13.39 -4.24
CA TYR A 286 -4.70 12.03 -3.76
C TYR A 286 -5.98 11.39 -4.33
N ALA A 287 -5.82 10.57 -5.38
CA ALA A 287 -6.93 10.01 -6.13
C ALA A 287 -7.80 11.12 -6.75
N ASP A 288 -9.08 11.16 -6.40
CA ASP A 288 -10.08 12.16 -6.81
C ASP A 288 -10.07 13.43 -5.95
N ASP A 289 -9.58 13.35 -4.70
CA ASP A 289 -9.47 14.50 -3.79
C ASP A 289 -8.15 15.26 -4.04
N PHE A 290 -8.25 16.54 -4.38
CA PHE A 290 -7.09 17.40 -4.61
C PHE A 290 -7.28 18.81 -4.08
N LYS A 291 -6.14 19.44 -3.83
CA LYS A 291 -6.03 20.78 -3.23
C LYS A 291 -5.09 21.61 -4.09
N ILE A 292 -5.52 22.81 -4.47
CA ILE A 292 -4.65 23.77 -5.16
C ILE A 292 -4.30 24.89 -4.18
N PHE A 293 -3.01 25.04 -3.91
CA PHE A 293 -2.49 26.05 -3.00
C PHE A 293 -2.09 27.30 -3.78
N CYS A 294 -2.62 28.44 -3.35
CA CYS A 294 -2.42 29.75 -3.95
C CYS A 294 -1.92 30.76 -2.91
N ARG A 295 -1.20 31.78 -3.36
CA ARG A 295 -0.76 32.89 -2.50
C ARG A 295 -1.89 33.86 -2.16
N ASP A 296 -2.71 34.20 -3.15
CA ASP A 296 -3.71 35.26 -3.06
C ASP A 296 -5.12 34.78 -3.36
N TYR A 297 -6.11 35.44 -2.75
CA TYR A 297 -7.51 35.11 -2.94
C TYR A 297 -7.98 35.32 -4.39
N LYS A 298 -7.54 36.40 -5.04
CA LYS A 298 -7.86 36.69 -6.45
C LYS A 298 -7.37 35.58 -7.39
N VAL A 299 -6.17 35.04 -7.14
CA VAL A 299 -5.62 33.91 -7.89
C VAL A 299 -6.42 32.64 -7.63
N ALA A 300 -6.78 32.38 -6.36
CA ALA A 300 -7.59 31.22 -5.99
C ALA A 300 -8.97 31.22 -6.69
N GLN A 301 -9.64 32.39 -6.80
CA GLN A 301 -10.89 32.51 -7.53
C GLN A 301 -10.75 32.20 -9.01
N LYS A 302 -9.75 32.80 -9.68
CA LYS A 302 -9.48 32.56 -11.11
C LYS A 302 -9.23 31.08 -11.37
N ILE A 303 -8.42 30.43 -10.52
CA ILE A 303 -8.08 29.01 -10.65
C ILE A 303 -9.26 28.10 -10.36
N TYR A 304 -10.11 28.44 -9.38
CA TYR A 304 -11.34 27.71 -9.11
C TYR A 304 -12.25 27.67 -10.34
N ILE A 305 -12.52 28.84 -10.95
CA ILE A 305 -13.35 28.96 -12.15
C ILE A 305 -12.71 28.20 -13.33
N ALA A 306 -11.40 28.41 -13.55
CA ALA A 306 -10.69 27.74 -14.63
C ALA A 306 -10.70 26.22 -14.49
N THR A 307 -10.47 25.70 -13.28
CA THR A 307 -10.46 24.25 -13.02
C THR A 307 -11.85 23.65 -13.18
N LYS A 308 -12.90 24.35 -12.72
CA LYS A 308 -14.30 23.94 -12.92
C LYS A 308 -14.65 23.82 -14.40
N LYS A 309 -14.34 24.86 -15.19
CA LYS A 309 -14.57 24.85 -16.65
C LYS A 309 -13.79 23.74 -17.33
N TRP A 310 -12.51 23.61 -16.99
CA TRP A 310 -11.64 22.58 -17.57
C TRP A 310 -12.16 21.17 -17.30
N LEU A 311 -12.57 20.84 -16.07
CA LEU A 311 -13.15 19.53 -15.73
C LEU A 311 -14.41 19.24 -16.55
N LYS A 312 -15.31 20.22 -16.69
CA LYS A 312 -16.55 20.08 -17.44
C LYS A 312 -16.30 19.93 -18.94
N GLU A 313 -15.54 20.84 -19.54
CA GLU A 313 -15.35 20.92 -21.00
C GLU A 313 -14.38 19.85 -21.51
N ARG A 314 -13.31 19.53 -20.78
CA ARG A 314 -12.27 18.60 -21.26
C ARG A 314 -12.48 17.15 -20.82
N LEU A 315 -13.02 16.93 -19.62
CA LEU A 315 -13.24 15.58 -19.07
C LEU A 315 -14.71 15.18 -18.94
N GLY A 316 -15.67 16.11 -19.09
CA GLY A 316 -17.08 15.83 -18.87
C GLY A 316 -17.41 15.53 -17.41
N LEU A 317 -16.63 16.07 -16.47
CA LEU A 317 -16.78 15.82 -15.03
C LEU A 317 -17.36 17.03 -14.31
N ASP A 318 -18.49 16.83 -13.63
CA ASP A 318 -19.11 17.84 -12.79
C ASP A 318 -18.47 17.90 -11.39
N ILE A 319 -18.46 19.09 -10.81
CA ILE A 319 -18.01 19.31 -9.43
C ILE A 319 -19.22 19.40 -8.48
N ASN A 320 -19.01 19.06 -7.22
CA ASN A 320 -19.96 19.31 -6.15
C ASN A 320 -19.77 20.75 -5.64
N ASN A 321 -20.70 21.66 -5.98
CA ASN A 321 -20.60 23.08 -5.60
C ASN A 321 -20.72 23.30 -4.07
N GLU A 322 -21.37 22.42 -3.31
CA GLU A 322 -21.50 22.56 -1.85
C GLU A 322 -20.19 22.20 -1.13
N LYS A 323 -19.47 21.21 -1.68
CA LYS A 323 -18.21 20.73 -1.09
C LYS A 323 -16.99 21.47 -1.63
N SER A 324 -17.08 22.02 -2.83
CA SER A 324 -15.99 22.75 -3.47
C SER A 324 -16.00 24.20 -3.03
N LYS A 325 -14.87 24.69 -2.49
CA LYS A 325 -14.78 26.04 -1.91
C LYS A 325 -13.36 26.57 -1.88
N ILE A 326 -13.23 27.87 -1.65
CA ILE A 326 -11.94 28.52 -1.40
C ILE A 326 -11.79 28.78 0.09
N THR A 327 -10.73 28.27 0.68
CA THR A 327 -10.47 28.35 2.12
C THR A 327 -9.26 29.22 2.41
N ASN A 328 -9.44 30.28 3.22
CA ASN A 328 -8.33 31.03 3.79
C ASN A 328 -7.81 30.33 5.06
N LEU A 329 -6.61 29.74 4.95
CA LEU A 329 -5.97 28.94 5.99
C LEU A 329 -5.59 29.73 7.25
N ARG A 330 -5.52 31.07 7.19
CA ARG A 330 -5.25 31.89 8.37
C ARG A 330 -6.45 31.98 9.31
N LYS A 331 -7.67 31.87 8.75
CA LYS A 331 -8.93 31.96 9.49
C LYS A 331 -9.57 30.59 9.69
N ASN A 332 -9.63 29.79 8.64
CA ASN A 332 -10.41 28.56 8.56
C ASN A 332 -9.54 27.31 8.38
N TYR A 333 -10.10 26.15 8.74
CA TYR A 333 -9.50 24.86 8.43
C TYR A 333 -9.91 24.39 7.03
N THR A 334 -8.97 23.84 6.27
CA THR A 334 -9.28 22.93 5.15
C THR A 334 -9.21 21.48 5.62
N GLU A 335 -10.11 20.63 5.14
CA GLU A 335 -10.09 19.19 5.40
C GLU A 335 -9.47 18.45 4.23
N PHE A 336 -8.54 17.54 4.51
CA PHE A 336 -7.87 16.71 3.51
C PHE A 336 -7.43 15.37 4.13
N LEU A 337 -7.84 14.24 3.53
CA LEU A 337 -7.43 12.89 3.93
C LEU A 337 -7.64 12.55 5.43
N GLY A 338 -8.69 13.11 6.05
CA GLY A 338 -9.02 12.92 7.47
C GLY A 338 -8.28 13.86 8.43
N PHE A 339 -7.50 14.80 7.91
CA PHE A 339 -6.84 15.86 8.66
C PHE A 339 -7.50 17.20 8.39
N LYS A 340 -7.58 18.04 9.42
CA LYS A 340 -7.91 19.46 9.27
C LYS A 340 -6.65 20.29 9.43
N LEU A 341 -6.37 21.15 8.46
CA LEU A 341 -5.15 21.95 8.35
C LEU A 341 -5.49 23.45 8.38
N LYS A 342 -4.78 24.22 9.19
CA LYS A 342 -4.79 25.69 9.14
C LYS A 342 -3.40 26.24 9.41
N VAL A 343 -3.18 27.54 9.24
CA VAL A 343 -1.96 28.21 9.70
C VAL A 343 -2.27 29.09 10.90
N LYS A 344 -1.35 29.13 11.88
CA LYS A 344 -1.40 30.06 13.01
C LYS A 344 -0.08 30.83 13.06
N LEU A 345 -0.16 32.11 13.40
CA LEU A 345 1.04 32.90 13.67
C LEU A 345 1.71 32.37 14.95
N LYS A 346 3.00 32.00 14.85
CA LYS A 346 3.83 31.60 15.98
C LYS A 346 5.09 32.45 15.97
N ARG A 347 5.21 33.37 16.94
CA ARG A 347 6.21 34.44 16.93
C ARG A 347 6.11 35.22 15.60
N LYS A 348 7.20 35.30 14.81
CA LYS A 348 7.25 36.04 13.54
C LYS A 348 6.92 35.20 12.29
N LYS A 349 6.47 33.93 12.42
CA LYS A 349 6.23 33.04 11.28
C LYS A 349 4.88 32.32 11.36
N TYR A 350 4.20 32.18 10.23
CA TYR A 350 3.02 31.32 10.12
C TYR A 350 3.45 29.85 10.09
N VAL A 351 2.82 29.03 10.93
CA VAL A 351 3.08 27.59 11.04
C VAL A 351 1.77 26.83 10.94
N CYS A 352 1.79 25.74 10.19
CA CYS A 352 0.68 24.83 10.01
C CYS A 352 0.34 24.14 11.33
N GLN A 353 -0.92 24.25 11.73
CA GLN A 353 -1.53 23.45 12.77
C GLN A 353 -2.41 22.39 12.11
N SER A 354 -2.19 21.14 12.47
CA SER A 354 -2.96 20.00 11.97
C SER A 354 -3.56 19.19 13.11
N ARG A 355 -4.80 18.74 12.88
CA ARG A 355 -5.63 17.95 13.81
C ARG A 355 -6.41 16.88 13.04
N MET A 356 -7.05 15.96 13.75
CA MET A 356 -8.03 15.05 13.17
C MET A 356 -9.31 15.81 12.77
N CYS A 357 -9.94 15.40 11.66
CA CYS A 357 -11.28 15.87 11.35
C CYS A 357 -12.29 15.40 12.39
N ASN A 358 -13.33 16.19 12.65
CA ASN A 358 -14.34 15.87 13.67
C ASN A 358 -15.06 14.54 13.35
N LYS A 359 -15.33 14.27 12.06
CA LYS A 359 -15.89 12.99 11.59
C LYS A 359 -14.97 11.81 11.92
N SER A 360 -13.66 11.98 11.73
CA SER A 360 -12.65 10.95 12.03
C SER A 360 -12.50 10.69 13.53
N ILE A 361 -12.62 11.72 14.37
CA ILE A 361 -12.66 11.59 15.83
C ILE A 361 -13.89 10.76 16.25
N LYS A 362 -15.08 11.14 15.79
CA LYS A 362 -16.33 10.40 16.08
C LYS A 362 -16.25 8.94 15.64
N ALA A 363 -15.79 8.68 14.42
CA ALA A 363 -15.61 7.32 13.91
C ALA A 363 -14.61 6.51 14.75
N THR A 364 -13.51 7.13 15.19
CA THR A 364 -12.50 6.50 16.06
C THR A 364 -13.10 6.11 17.42
N ILE A 365 -13.83 7.03 18.05
CA ILE A 365 -14.49 6.77 19.34
C ILE A 365 -15.48 5.61 19.20
N ASN A 366 -16.35 5.64 18.18
CA ASN A 366 -17.33 4.58 17.96
C ASN A 366 -16.66 3.23 17.70
N LYS A 367 -15.59 3.21 16.91
CA LYS A 367 -14.82 1.99 16.63
C LYS A 367 -14.21 1.39 17.88
N LEU A 368 -13.56 2.20 18.72
CA LEU A 368 -12.95 1.74 19.96
C LEU A 368 -14.01 1.28 20.98
N LYS A 369 -15.11 2.03 21.14
CA LYS A 369 -16.22 1.65 22.02
C LYS A 369 -16.87 0.33 21.59
N ASN A 370 -17.09 0.13 20.29
CA ASN A 370 -17.66 -1.12 19.78
C ASN A 370 -16.71 -2.30 19.99
N GLN A 371 -15.39 -2.09 19.83
CA GLN A 371 -14.42 -3.14 20.12
C GLN A 371 -14.39 -3.50 21.61
N ILE A 372 -14.52 -2.53 22.51
CA ILE A 372 -14.65 -2.77 23.96
C ILE A 372 -15.91 -3.59 24.27
N LYS A 373 -17.05 -3.27 23.65
CA LYS A 373 -18.28 -4.08 23.79
C LYS A 373 -18.08 -5.52 23.29
N ASN A 374 -17.32 -5.71 22.21
CA ASN A 374 -17.00 -7.05 21.70
C ASN A 374 -16.12 -7.84 22.67
N ILE A 375 -15.13 -7.18 23.29
CA ILE A 375 -14.32 -7.80 24.36
C ILE A 375 -15.21 -8.23 25.52
N GLN A 376 -16.16 -7.39 25.95
CA GLN A 376 -17.09 -7.77 27.02
C GLN A 376 -17.91 -9.02 26.67
N ARG A 377 -18.40 -9.12 25.43
CA ARG A 377 -19.27 -10.24 24.99
C ARG A 377 -18.52 -11.56 24.81
N LYS A 378 -17.37 -11.53 24.14
CA LYS A 378 -16.62 -12.75 23.79
C LYS A 378 -15.55 -13.12 24.80
N ASN A 379 -15.03 -12.12 25.51
CA ASN A 379 -14.00 -12.26 26.52
C ASN A 379 -12.74 -13.05 26.10
N THR A 380 -12.27 -12.87 24.86
CA THR A 380 -11.09 -13.59 24.32
C THR A 380 -9.84 -12.71 24.19
N ILE A 381 -8.67 -13.35 24.28
CA ILE A 381 -7.35 -12.76 24.03
C ILE A 381 -7.27 -12.10 22.64
N GLU A 382 -7.90 -12.72 21.64
CA GLU A 382 -7.92 -12.20 20.27
C GLU A 382 -8.58 -10.82 20.17
N GLU A 383 -9.68 -10.59 20.87
CA GLU A 383 -10.39 -9.30 20.83
C GLU A 383 -9.58 -8.18 21.50
N VAL A 384 -8.79 -8.50 22.53
CA VAL A 384 -7.82 -7.57 23.15
C VAL A 384 -6.67 -7.26 22.19
N SER A 385 -6.16 -8.28 21.50
CA SER A 385 -5.11 -8.11 20.47
C SER A 385 -5.61 -7.27 19.30
N LYS A 386 -6.86 -7.45 18.87
CA LYS A 386 -7.54 -6.61 17.87
C LYS A 386 -7.64 -5.16 18.34
N LEU A 387 -8.02 -4.90 19.60
CA LEU A 387 -8.04 -3.55 20.16
C LEU A 387 -6.65 -2.89 20.10
N ASN A 388 -5.61 -3.58 20.55
CA ASN A 388 -4.24 -3.07 20.48
C ASN A 388 -3.78 -2.77 19.04
N SER A 389 -4.15 -3.64 18.10
CA SER A 389 -3.88 -3.45 16.67
C SER A 389 -4.63 -2.24 16.11
N MET A 390 -5.88 -2.01 16.52
CA MET A 390 -6.67 -0.83 16.15
C MET A 390 -6.03 0.46 16.68
N ILE A 391 -5.69 0.51 17.97
CA ILE A 391 -5.05 1.68 18.60
C ILE A 391 -3.73 2.00 17.89
N LEU A 392 -2.88 0.99 17.69
CA LEU A 392 -1.60 1.15 17.00
C LEU A 392 -1.78 1.66 15.55
N GLY A 393 -2.74 1.12 14.80
CA GLY A 393 -3.04 1.55 13.44
C GLY A 393 -3.48 3.02 13.38
N ILE A 394 -4.38 3.40 14.28
CA ILE A 394 -4.90 4.78 14.39
C ILE A 394 -3.79 5.75 14.78
N HIS A 395 -2.93 5.40 15.77
CA HIS A 395 -1.74 6.19 16.10
C HIS A 395 -0.80 6.33 14.91
N ASN A 396 -0.51 5.24 14.21
CA ASN A 396 0.43 5.27 13.08
C ASN A 396 -0.06 6.11 11.91
N TYR A 397 -1.37 6.22 11.70
CA TYR A 397 -1.97 7.08 10.69
C TYR A 397 -1.91 8.55 11.10
N TYR A 398 -2.42 8.89 12.28
CA TYR A 398 -2.62 10.28 12.70
C TYR A 398 -1.43 10.95 13.38
N LYS A 399 -0.38 10.21 13.78
CA LYS A 399 0.82 10.78 14.43
C LYS A 399 1.51 11.91 13.66
N ILE A 400 1.21 12.10 12.39
CA ILE A 400 1.77 13.20 11.59
C ILE A 400 1.15 14.57 11.91
N ALA A 401 -0.01 14.60 12.57
CA ALA A 401 -0.70 15.83 12.92
C ALA A 401 -0.02 16.54 14.10
N THR A 402 0.13 17.87 14.02
CA THR A 402 0.91 18.63 15.01
C THR A 402 0.30 18.58 16.40
N ASN A 403 -1.02 18.70 16.49
CA ASN A 403 -1.75 18.82 17.77
C ASN A 403 -2.49 17.53 18.11
N ILE A 404 -1.97 16.39 17.67
CA ILE A 404 -2.65 15.10 17.77
C ILE A 404 -2.85 14.63 19.22
N VAL A 405 -1.95 15.04 20.12
CA VAL A 405 -2.03 14.75 21.57
C VAL A 405 -3.34 15.24 22.17
N LEU A 406 -3.81 16.42 21.76
CA LEU A 406 -5.07 16.99 22.25
C LEU A 406 -6.28 16.15 21.78
N ASP A 407 -6.26 15.71 20.52
CA ASP A 407 -7.36 14.92 19.95
C ASP A 407 -7.44 13.55 20.63
N PHE A 408 -6.31 12.87 20.85
CA PHE A 408 -6.32 11.60 21.57
C PHE A 408 -6.57 11.76 23.08
N GLY A 409 -6.24 12.90 23.69
CA GLY A 409 -6.68 13.22 25.05
C GLY A 409 -8.21 13.20 25.16
N TYR A 410 -8.89 13.86 24.22
CA TYR A 410 -10.36 13.86 24.14
C TYR A 410 -10.94 12.46 23.84
N ILE A 411 -10.38 11.74 22.87
CA ILE A 411 -10.80 10.36 22.56
C ILE A 411 -10.64 9.47 23.80
N ASN A 412 -9.50 9.56 24.48
CA ASN A 412 -9.22 8.77 25.66
C ASN A 412 -10.20 9.06 26.79
N PHE A 413 -10.56 10.32 27.03
CA PHE A 413 -11.54 10.70 28.04
C PHE A 413 -12.89 9.99 27.81
N LEU A 414 -13.38 9.97 26.57
CA LEU A 414 -14.66 9.35 26.23
C LEU A 414 -14.63 7.83 26.17
N VAL A 415 -13.49 7.24 25.78
CA VAL A 415 -13.35 5.79 25.62
C VAL A 415 -12.98 5.11 26.94
N SER A 416 -12.14 5.74 27.77
CA SER A 416 -11.68 5.15 29.04
C SER A 416 -12.83 4.90 30.01
N LYS A 417 -13.82 5.81 30.08
CA LYS A 417 -15.03 5.61 30.90
C LYS A 417 -15.77 4.32 30.50
N VAL A 418 -15.95 4.10 29.20
CA VAL A 418 -16.61 2.89 28.69
C VAL A 418 -15.77 1.65 28.96
N LEU A 419 -14.45 1.75 28.79
CA LEU A 419 -13.51 0.66 29.05
C LEU A 419 -13.57 0.23 30.52
N ASP A 420 -13.43 1.18 31.44
CA ASP A 420 -13.38 0.91 32.87
C ASP A 420 -14.73 0.37 33.40
N ILE A 421 -15.86 0.91 32.92
CA ILE A 421 -17.21 0.43 33.33
C ILE A 421 -17.51 -0.95 32.76
N ARG A 422 -17.35 -1.14 31.44
CA ARG A 422 -17.78 -2.38 30.76
C ARG A 422 -16.88 -3.56 31.05
N LEU A 423 -15.61 -3.32 31.38
CA LEU A 423 -14.61 -4.36 31.61
C LEU A 423 -14.16 -4.42 33.08
N LYS A 424 -14.91 -3.81 34.02
CA LYS A 424 -14.57 -3.74 35.45
C LYS A 424 -14.20 -5.10 36.05
N ASN A 425 -14.91 -6.16 35.67
CA ASN A 425 -14.74 -7.50 36.22
C ASN A 425 -13.52 -8.26 35.64
N ILE A 426 -12.91 -7.76 34.56
CA ILE A 426 -11.86 -8.47 33.81
C ILE A 426 -10.54 -7.67 33.83
N ILE A 427 -10.61 -6.38 34.13
CA ILE A 427 -9.46 -5.48 34.06
C ILE A 427 -8.57 -5.62 35.29
N SER A 428 -7.26 -5.71 35.05
CA SER A 428 -6.23 -5.72 36.07
C SER A 428 -5.26 -4.56 35.87
N ASN A 429 -4.73 -4.02 36.97
CA ASN A 429 -3.70 -2.97 36.96
C ASN A 429 -2.28 -3.55 36.92
N LYS A 430 -2.11 -4.89 36.96
CA LYS A 430 -0.79 -5.54 36.90
C LYS A 430 -0.30 -5.58 35.44
N PRO A 431 0.78 -4.87 35.08
CA PRO A 431 1.22 -4.78 33.69
C PRO A 431 1.96 -6.03 33.23
N ILE A 432 1.62 -6.54 32.04
CA ILE A 432 2.37 -7.57 31.33
C ILE A 432 2.76 -6.99 29.97
N TYR A 433 3.93 -6.34 29.94
CA TYR A 433 4.37 -5.59 28.78
C TYR A 433 4.88 -6.50 27.66
N SER A 434 4.14 -6.56 26.56
CA SER A 434 4.64 -7.14 25.33
C SER A 434 5.91 -6.43 24.84
N LYS A 435 6.76 -7.13 24.07
CA LYS A 435 7.92 -6.51 23.40
C LYS A 435 7.52 -5.28 22.58
N THR A 436 6.33 -5.26 21.99
CA THR A 436 5.83 -4.14 21.19
C THR A 436 5.48 -2.94 22.07
N TYR A 437 4.85 -3.21 23.21
CA TYR A 437 4.55 -2.17 24.21
C TYR A 437 5.84 -1.47 24.66
N LYS A 438 6.83 -2.23 25.15
CA LYS A 438 8.10 -1.65 25.63
C LYS A 438 8.79 -0.77 24.57
N ARG A 439 8.76 -1.19 23.30
CA ARG A 439 9.36 -0.45 22.18
C ARG A 439 8.67 0.89 21.90
N ILE A 440 7.33 0.92 21.91
CA ILE A 440 6.56 2.09 21.44
C ILE A 440 6.17 3.00 22.60
N TYR A 441 5.82 2.40 23.74
CA TYR A 441 5.25 3.06 24.91
C TYR A 441 6.09 2.84 26.17
N GLY A 442 7.33 2.32 26.10
CA GLY A 442 8.13 2.04 27.30
C GLY A 442 8.43 3.26 28.19
N LYS A 443 8.42 4.47 27.61
CA LYS A 443 8.58 5.74 28.35
C LYS A 443 7.27 6.33 28.87
N PHE A 444 6.15 5.63 28.70
CA PHE A 444 4.83 6.11 29.09
C PHE A 444 4.58 5.77 30.56
N LYS A 445 4.29 6.80 31.39
CA LYS A 445 4.06 6.67 32.84
C LYS A 445 2.58 6.72 33.25
N GLY A 446 1.65 6.50 32.30
CA GLY A 446 0.22 6.61 32.56
C GLY A 446 -0.42 5.34 33.11
N LYS A 447 -1.72 5.41 33.46
CA LYS A 447 -2.50 4.26 33.95
C LYS A 447 -2.46 3.10 32.95
N VAL A 448 -1.99 1.96 33.41
CA VAL A 448 -1.90 0.73 32.63
C VAL A 448 -3.10 -0.16 32.93
N ARG A 449 -3.59 -0.84 31.90
CA ARG A 449 -4.73 -1.75 31.99
C ARG A 449 -4.34 -3.05 31.30
N THR A 450 -4.55 -4.16 31.97
CA THR A 450 -4.25 -5.50 31.48
C THR A 450 -5.52 -6.32 31.48
N ILE A 451 -5.76 -7.05 30.39
CA ILE A 451 -6.89 -7.97 30.22
C ILE A 451 -6.30 -9.27 29.68
N HIS A 452 -6.59 -10.41 30.32
CA HIS A 452 -6.07 -11.73 29.93
C HIS A 452 -4.56 -11.76 29.70
N GLY A 453 -3.81 -11.13 30.60
CA GLY A 453 -2.35 -11.05 30.50
C GLY A 453 -1.81 -10.21 29.33
N ILE A 454 -2.67 -9.48 28.62
CA ILE A 454 -2.28 -8.53 27.58
C ILE A 454 -2.52 -7.10 28.08
N THR A 455 -1.44 -6.33 28.19
CA THR A 455 -1.54 -4.90 28.45
C THR A 455 -2.09 -4.14 27.23
N ILE A 456 -3.13 -3.34 27.47
CA ILE A 456 -3.77 -2.47 26.48
C ILE A 456 -2.85 -1.29 26.15
N PHE A 457 -2.76 -0.94 24.86
CA PHE A 457 -2.01 0.21 24.40
C PHE A 457 -2.70 1.51 24.83
N PRO A 458 -1.96 2.47 25.41
CA PRO A 458 -2.56 3.70 25.91
C PRO A 458 -3.08 4.59 24.78
N ILE A 459 -4.39 4.87 24.76
CA ILE A 459 -5.07 5.63 23.70
C ILE A 459 -4.51 7.06 23.55
N TYR A 460 -4.15 7.72 24.65
CA TYR A 460 -3.65 9.10 24.62
C TYR A 460 -2.14 9.24 24.36
N ALA A 461 -1.39 8.13 24.27
CA ALA A 461 0.06 8.17 24.15
C ALA A 461 0.57 8.44 22.72
N CYS A 462 -0.30 8.88 21.81
CA CYS A 462 0.09 9.18 20.44
C CYS A 462 0.97 10.44 20.40
N LYS A 463 2.26 10.27 20.10
CA LYS A 463 3.20 11.39 19.94
C LYS A 463 3.28 11.85 18.49
N THR A 464 3.34 13.16 18.30
CA THR A 464 3.56 13.77 16.99
C THR A 464 4.91 13.35 16.42
N LYS A 465 4.93 12.94 15.14
CA LYS A 465 6.13 12.77 14.33
C LYS A 465 5.98 13.58 13.04
N PRO A 466 6.75 14.66 12.83
CA PRO A 466 6.67 15.48 11.64
C PRO A 466 6.75 14.63 10.36
N PRO A 467 5.83 14.81 9.39
CA PRO A 467 5.86 14.04 8.16
C PRO A 467 6.98 14.56 7.24
N MET A 468 7.69 13.64 6.60
CA MET A 468 8.73 13.97 5.62
C MET A 468 8.13 14.01 4.21
N ASN A 469 8.62 14.94 3.38
CA ASN A 469 8.25 14.99 1.97
C ASN A 469 8.77 13.77 1.22
N PHE A 470 7.99 13.30 0.24
CA PHE A 470 8.38 12.20 -0.62
C PHE A 470 9.55 12.58 -1.55
N THR A 471 10.57 11.74 -1.59
CA THR A 471 11.71 11.88 -2.50
C THR A 471 11.30 11.41 -3.89
N GLN A 472 11.32 12.31 -4.88
CA GLN A 472 10.91 11.98 -6.26
C GLN A 472 11.88 11.04 -6.99
N LYS A 473 13.09 10.81 -6.45
CA LYS A 473 14.03 9.78 -6.93
C LYS A 473 13.55 8.36 -6.58
N THR A 474 12.68 8.20 -5.59
CA THR A 474 12.15 6.89 -5.18
C THR A 474 11.19 6.37 -6.25
N CYS A 475 11.65 5.41 -7.05
CA CYS A 475 10.88 4.79 -8.14
C CYS A 475 11.18 3.29 -8.19
N ASN A 476 10.13 2.49 -8.40
CA ASN A 476 10.25 1.03 -8.53
C ASN A 476 11.00 0.61 -9.81
N TYR A 477 10.95 1.45 -10.84
CA TYR A 477 11.35 1.11 -12.20
C TYR A 477 12.71 1.71 -12.61
N THR A 478 13.48 2.15 -11.61
CA THR A 478 14.83 2.69 -11.79
C THR A 478 15.75 2.03 -10.78
N ILE A 479 16.98 1.71 -11.18
CA ILE A 479 17.97 1.08 -10.30
C ILE A 479 18.27 1.96 -9.08
N GLU A 480 18.52 3.26 -9.29
CA GLU A 480 18.74 4.22 -8.21
C GLU A 480 17.55 4.33 -7.25
N GLY A 481 16.34 4.42 -7.81
CA GLY A 481 15.12 4.51 -7.02
C GLY A 481 14.87 3.27 -6.18
N ARG A 482 15.14 2.08 -6.72
CA ARG A 482 15.11 0.82 -5.98
C ARG A 482 16.17 0.77 -4.89
N LYS A 483 17.40 1.21 -5.14
CA LYS A 483 18.44 1.31 -4.08
C LYS A 483 17.97 2.17 -2.91
N LEU A 484 17.27 3.27 -3.14
CA LEU A 484 16.68 4.09 -2.06
C LEU A 484 15.62 3.33 -1.26
N ILE A 485 14.78 2.53 -1.92
CA ILE A 485 13.76 1.67 -1.29
C ILE A 485 14.44 0.54 -0.49
N HIS A 486 15.50 -0.05 -1.05
CA HIS A 486 16.22 -1.21 -0.52
C HIS A 486 17.41 -0.84 0.38
N SER A 487 17.69 0.44 0.62
CA SER A 487 18.75 0.88 1.55
C SER A 487 18.62 0.30 2.97
N ASN A 488 17.43 -0.19 3.33
CA ASN A 488 17.13 -0.90 4.58
C ASN A 488 17.16 -2.44 4.47
N LEU A 489 17.58 -3.01 3.34
CA LEU A 489 17.79 -4.44 3.10
C LEU A 489 19.30 -4.67 2.95
N LYS A 490 19.85 -5.62 3.71
CA LYS A 490 21.23 -6.06 3.48
C LYS A 490 21.30 -6.65 2.06
N SER A 491 22.31 -6.23 1.30
CA SER A 491 22.58 -6.57 -0.12
C SER A 491 22.62 -8.08 -0.39
N ASP A 492 22.99 -8.86 0.61
CA ASP A 492 23.52 -10.21 0.43
C ASP A 492 22.43 -11.26 0.17
N THR A 493 21.16 -10.87 0.12
CA THR A 493 20.02 -11.80 -0.06
C THR A 493 19.60 -12.02 -1.51
N ILE A 494 19.97 -11.11 -2.41
CA ILE A 494 19.46 -11.09 -3.78
C ILE A 494 20.02 -12.28 -4.60
N HIS A 495 21.30 -12.60 -4.42
CA HIS A 495 21.96 -13.69 -5.16
C HIS A 495 21.36 -15.07 -4.79
N LEU A 496 21.07 -15.32 -3.51
CA LEU A 496 20.41 -16.55 -3.05
C LEU A 496 19.01 -16.72 -3.67
N ILE A 497 18.25 -15.61 -3.72
CA ILE A 497 16.92 -15.61 -4.33
C ILE A 497 17.02 -15.94 -5.82
N GLN A 498 17.94 -15.30 -6.55
CA GLN A 498 18.17 -15.56 -7.98
C GLN A 498 18.58 -17.02 -8.27
N TYR A 499 19.44 -17.60 -7.43
CA TYR A 499 19.85 -19.00 -7.56
C TYR A 499 18.66 -19.96 -7.45
N TYR A 500 17.82 -19.83 -6.41
CA TYR A 500 16.65 -20.70 -6.22
C TYR A 500 15.56 -20.50 -7.28
N LEU A 501 15.48 -19.31 -7.86
CA LEU A 501 14.57 -19.04 -8.97
C LEU A 501 14.94 -19.82 -10.23
N ASN A 502 16.24 -19.91 -10.53
CA ASN A 502 16.73 -20.66 -11.68
C ASN A 502 16.54 -22.18 -11.50
N LEU A 503 16.49 -22.67 -10.26
CA LEU A 503 16.19 -24.07 -9.93
C LEU A 503 14.71 -24.45 -10.10
N GLY A 504 13.81 -23.48 -10.35
CA GLY A 504 12.36 -23.66 -10.34
C GLY A 504 11.81 -24.77 -11.25
N LYS A 505 12.56 -25.20 -12.27
CA LYS A 505 12.20 -26.35 -13.14
C LYS A 505 12.28 -27.72 -12.45
N LYS A 506 12.96 -27.85 -11.30
CA LYS A 506 13.17 -29.14 -10.59
C LYS A 506 12.19 -29.41 -9.44
N TYR A 507 11.37 -28.44 -9.02
CA TYR A 507 10.48 -28.60 -7.86
C TYR A 507 9.07 -29.04 -8.27
N LYS A 508 8.59 -30.16 -7.70
CA LYS A 508 7.24 -30.72 -7.93
C LYS A 508 6.08 -29.84 -7.42
N SER A 509 6.32 -28.89 -6.51
CA SER A 509 5.27 -28.04 -5.92
C SER A 509 5.63 -26.55 -5.96
N THR A 510 4.78 -25.80 -6.66
CA THR A 510 4.89 -24.35 -6.85
C THR A 510 4.78 -23.60 -5.54
N LYS A 511 3.91 -24.07 -4.64
CA LYS A 511 3.67 -23.50 -3.31
C LYS A 511 4.90 -23.58 -2.40
N LEU A 512 5.63 -24.69 -2.44
CA LEU A 512 6.85 -24.86 -1.63
C LEU A 512 7.98 -23.94 -2.10
N LEU A 513 8.21 -23.88 -3.42
CA LEU A 513 9.17 -22.96 -4.02
C LEU A 513 8.84 -21.50 -3.68
N ASP A 514 7.57 -21.11 -3.84
CA ASP A 514 7.08 -19.76 -3.60
C ASP A 514 7.29 -19.30 -2.15
N ASN A 515 6.95 -20.18 -1.19
CA ASN A 515 7.06 -19.89 0.23
C ASN A 515 8.51 -19.94 0.71
N SER A 516 9.32 -20.88 0.21
CA SER A 516 10.74 -20.98 0.56
C SER A 516 11.54 -19.75 0.12
N ILE A 517 11.32 -19.24 -1.09
CA ILE A 517 11.99 -18.01 -1.56
C ILE A 517 11.56 -16.78 -0.76
N SER A 518 10.26 -16.66 -0.47
CA SER A 518 9.75 -15.61 0.43
C SER A 518 10.43 -15.66 1.80
N LEU A 519 10.75 -16.86 2.27
CA LEU A 519 11.35 -17.08 3.57
C LEU A 519 12.84 -16.70 3.61
N ILE A 520 13.60 -16.90 2.53
CA ILE A 520 14.98 -16.37 2.42
C ILE A 520 14.95 -14.85 2.63
N ALA A 521 14.04 -14.15 1.95
CA ALA A 521 13.87 -12.71 2.09
C ALA A 521 13.34 -12.29 3.47
N GLY A 522 12.53 -13.14 4.11
CA GLY A 522 12.00 -12.93 5.45
C GLY A 522 13.04 -13.10 6.55
N GLN A 523 13.95 -14.05 6.38
CA GLN A 523 15.09 -14.31 7.27
C GLN A 523 16.29 -13.40 6.97
N ASN A 524 16.19 -12.54 5.96
CA ASN A 524 17.27 -11.72 5.43
C ASN A 524 18.51 -12.56 5.02
N GLY A 525 18.30 -13.74 4.44
CA GLY A 525 19.36 -14.65 4.00
C GLY A 525 20.20 -15.20 5.16
N LEU A 526 19.67 -15.19 6.39
CA LEU A 526 20.33 -15.73 7.56
C LEU A 526 19.73 -17.06 7.98
N CYS A 527 20.58 -17.98 8.46
CA CYS A 527 20.16 -19.21 9.11
C CYS A 527 19.33 -18.88 10.36
N TYR A 528 18.17 -19.52 10.51
CA TYR A 528 17.28 -19.25 11.63
C TYR A 528 17.92 -19.58 12.99
N ILE A 529 18.75 -20.63 13.04
CA ILE A 529 19.41 -21.09 14.26
C ILE A 529 20.64 -20.23 14.55
N THR A 530 21.64 -20.24 13.66
CA THR A 530 22.96 -19.63 13.91
C THR A 530 22.98 -18.13 13.67
N ASN A 531 22.01 -17.60 12.91
CA ASN A 531 21.97 -16.21 12.48
C ASN A 531 23.18 -15.79 11.60
N LYS A 532 23.95 -16.77 11.09
CA LYS A 532 24.98 -16.60 10.05
C LYS A 532 24.35 -16.52 8.66
N ALA A 533 25.06 -15.96 7.68
CA ALA A 533 24.61 -15.92 6.29
C ALA A 533 24.43 -17.34 5.74
N LEU A 534 23.39 -17.53 4.92
CA LEU A 534 23.20 -18.75 4.15
C LEU A 534 24.01 -18.65 2.86
N GLU A 535 24.60 -19.76 2.46
CA GLU A 535 25.42 -19.86 1.25
C GLU A 535 24.85 -20.93 0.32
N ILE A 536 25.05 -20.75 -0.99
CA ILE A 536 24.63 -21.72 -1.99
C ILE A 536 25.37 -23.05 -1.73
N GLY A 537 24.63 -24.13 -1.53
CA GLY A 537 25.17 -25.44 -1.19
C GLY A 537 25.24 -25.75 0.31
N ASN A 538 25.17 -24.73 1.18
CA ASN A 538 25.08 -24.89 2.64
C ASN A 538 23.79 -24.26 3.19
N MET A 539 22.65 -24.69 2.66
CA MET A 539 21.35 -24.24 3.12
C MET A 539 20.26 -25.26 2.80
N ASP A 540 19.40 -25.53 3.78
CA ASP A 540 18.28 -26.45 3.66
C ASP A 540 16.98 -25.79 4.11
N CYS A 541 15.92 -25.99 3.32
CA CYS A 541 14.57 -25.56 3.67
C CYS A 541 13.90 -26.66 4.49
N HIS A 542 13.76 -26.40 5.78
CA HIS A 542 13.25 -27.36 6.75
C HIS A 542 11.75 -27.15 7.01
N HIS A 543 10.97 -28.24 7.01
CA HIS A 543 9.61 -28.25 7.54
C HIS A 543 9.64 -28.43 9.06
N LYS A 544 9.12 -27.45 9.80
CA LYS A 544 9.07 -27.48 11.27
C LYS A 544 8.30 -28.69 11.77
N ILE A 545 7.14 -28.96 11.17
CA ILE A 545 6.38 -30.20 11.32
C ILE A 545 6.62 -31.01 10.04
N PRO A 546 7.19 -32.22 10.13
CA PRO A 546 7.41 -33.10 8.98
C PRO A 546 6.12 -33.40 8.20
N ILE A 547 6.22 -33.58 6.89
CA ILE A 547 5.06 -33.89 6.02
C ILE A 547 4.37 -35.19 6.46
N LYS A 548 5.13 -36.20 6.88
CA LYS A 548 4.61 -37.46 7.43
C LYS A 548 3.72 -37.26 8.67
N ASN A 549 3.93 -36.17 9.42
CA ASN A 549 3.20 -35.84 10.65
C ASN A 549 2.13 -34.77 10.40
N GLY A 550 1.63 -34.63 9.16
CA GLY A 550 0.62 -33.63 8.78
C GLY A 550 1.16 -32.23 8.49
N GLY A 551 2.48 -32.09 8.34
CA GLY A 551 3.13 -30.83 7.97
C GLY A 551 2.71 -30.32 6.60
N SER A 552 2.37 -29.01 6.51
CA SER A 552 2.00 -28.36 5.25
C SER A 552 3.17 -27.62 4.60
N ASN A 553 3.05 -27.35 3.29
CA ASN A 553 3.96 -26.48 2.54
C ASN A 553 3.67 -24.98 2.77
N GLU A 554 3.01 -24.60 3.86
CA GLU A 554 2.70 -23.22 4.19
C GLU A 554 3.91 -22.46 4.74
N TYR A 555 3.97 -21.15 4.49
CA TYR A 555 5.04 -20.27 4.96
C TYR A 555 5.30 -20.37 6.46
N SER A 556 4.25 -20.58 7.27
CA SER A 556 4.36 -20.72 8.73
C SER A 556 5.13 -21.98 9.16
N ASN A 557 5.09 -23.05 8.36
CA ASN A 557 5.70 -24.35 8.65
C ASN A 557 7.11 -24.51 8.07
N LEU A 558 7.63 -23.52 7.33
CA LEU A 558 8.96 -23.60 6.73
C LEU A 558 9.98 -22.77 7.53
N VAL A 559 11.25 -23.13 7.42
CA VAL A 559 12.41 -22.37 7.95
C VAL A 559 13.69 -22.70 7.17
N TRP A 560 14.49 -21.69 6.84
CA TRP A 560 15.83 -21.90 6.30
C TRP A 560 16.87 -22.03 7.40
N VAL A 561 17.68 -23.08 7.30
CA VAL A 561 18.79 -23.38 8.19
C VAL A 561 20.03 -23.75 7.37
N CYS A 562 21.22 -23.63 7.93
CA CYS A 562 22.42 -24.21 7.31
C CYS A 562 22.35 -25.74 7.42
N THR A 563 23.07 -26.44 6.55
CA THR A 563 22.95 -27.90 6.42
C THR A 563 23.38 -28.63 7.69
N GLU A 564 24.38 -28.13 8.41
CA GLU A 564 24.81 -28.71 9.69
C GLU A 564 23.73 -28.55 10.76
N ALA A 565 23.06 -27.39 10.79
CA ALA A 565 21.95 -27.16 11.69
C ALA A 565 20.72 -28.01 11.33
N HIS A 566 20.49 -28.27 10.04
CA HIS A 566 19.46 -29.20 9.59
C HIS A 566 19.73 -30.62 10.10
N LYS A 567 20.97 -31.10 9.95
CA LYS A 567 21.40 -32.41 10.48
C LYS A 567 21.26 -32.49 12.00
N LEU A 568 21.62 -31.43 12.72
CA LEU A 568 21.45 -31.37 14.18
C LEU A 568 19.98 -31.46 14.61
N ILE A 569 19.02 -30.93 13.85
CA ILE A 569 17.59 -31.04 14.20
C ILE A 569 17.12 -32.50 14.14
N HIS A 570 17.58 -33.26 13.13
CA HIS A 570 17.13 -34.63 12.90
C HIS A 570 17.98 -35.69 13.62
N ALA A 571 19.15 -35.34 14.15
CA ALA A 571 20.03 -36.28 14.82
C ALA A 571 19.39 -36.88 16.10
N THR A 572 19.36 -38.21 16.18
CA THR A 572 18.89 -38.97 17.35
C THR A 572 20.05 -39.50 18.19
N GLU A 573 21.19 -39.80 17.56
CA GLU A 573 22.38 -40.33 18.24
C GLU A 573 23.19 -39.25 18.96
N PHE A 574 23.59 -39.53 20.19
CA PHE A 574 24.36 -38.62 21.04
C PHE A 574 25.71 -38.20 20.43
N LYS A 575 26.42 -39.13 19.78
CA LYS A 575 27.70 -38.84 19.10
C LYS A 575 27.54 -37.81 17.97
N ILE A 576 26.47 -37.92 17.19
CA ILE A 576 26.19 -37.00 16.07
C ILE A 576 25.74 -35.63 16.59
N ILE A 577 24.94 -35.61 17.67
CA ILE A 577 24.50 -34.38 18.33
C ILE A 577 25.71 -33.58 18.83
N ASN A 578 26.63 -34.21 19.58
CA ASN A 578 27.82 -33.54 20.10
C ASN A 578 28.75 -33.03 18.99
N LYS A 579 28.91 -33.80 17.90
CA LYS A 579 29.69 -33.37 16.73
C LYS A 579 29.17 -32.05 16.17
N TYR A 580 27.87 -31.94 15.90
CA TYR A 580 27.31 -30.72 15.30
C TYR A 580 27.13 -29.58 16.29
N LEU A 581 26.95 -29.85 17.58
CA LEU A 581 26.99 -28.81 18.62
C LEU A 581 28.35 -28.11 18.66
N ASN A 582 29.44 -28.88 18.62
CA ASN A 582 30.81 -28.34 18.61
C ASN A 582 31.08 -27.53 17.35
N ILE A 583 30.63 -28.00 16.19
CA ILE A 583 30.79 -27.28 14.91
C ILE A 583 30.01 -25.95 14.91
N LEU A 584 28.78 -25.96 15.43
CA LEU A 584 27.88 -24.81 15.32
C LEU A 584 28.11 -23.75 16.41
N ASN A 585 28.75 -24.11 17.52
CA ASN A 585 29.07 -23.26 18.68
C ASN A 585 27.90 -22.31 19.05
N LEU A 586 26.77 -22.92 19.43
CA LEU A 586 25.49 -22.22 19.59
C LEU A 586 25.41 -21.48 20.93
N ASN A 587 24.99 -20.23 20.90
CA ASN A 587 24.60 -19.51 22.12
C ASN A 587 23.25 -20.02 22.69
N GLU A 588 22.93 -19.68 23.94
CA GLU A 588 21.69 -20.12 24.60
C GLU A 588 20.41 -19.85 23.80
N LYS A 589 20.38 -18.72 23.09
CA LYS A 589 19.21 -18.32 22.29
C LYS A 589 19.07 -19.17 21.04
N SER A 590 20.19 -19.52 20.41
CA SER A 590 20.24 -20.42 19.26
C SER A 590 19.92 -21.85 19.68
N LEU A 591 20.41 -22.30 20.84
CA LEU A 591 20.08 -23.62 21.41
C LEU A 591 18.57 -23.75 21.65
N LYS A 592 17.93 -22.73 22.25
CA LYS A 592 16.47 -22.68 22.41
C LYS A 592 15.72 -22.83 21.08
N ARG A 593 16.25 -22.27 19.99
CA ARG A 593 15.64 -22.41 18.65
C ARG A 593 15.78 -23.82 18.10
N VAL A 594 16.97 -24.43 18.22
CA VAL A 594 17.18 -25.84 17.83
C VAL A 594 16.21 -26.73 18.57
N ASN A 595 16.15 -26.57 19.89
CA ASN A 595 15.31 -27.36 20.77
C ASN A 595 13.82 -27.25 20.46
N THR A 596 13.33 -26.05 20.11
CA THR A 596 11.96 -25.91 19.61
C THR A 596 11.70 -26.64 18.31
N LEU A 597 12.67 -26.71 17.38
CA LEU A 597 12.51 -27.43 16.12
C LEU A 597 12.60 -28.94 16.33
N ARG A 598 13.55 -29.41 17.15
CA ARG A 598 13.69 -30.82 17.54
C ARG A 598 12.40 -31.37 18.15
N LYS A 599 11.80 -30.61 19.07
CA LYS A 599 10.51 -30.98 19.68
C LYS A 599 9.37 -31.09 18.66
N LEU A 600 9.34 -30.24 17.63
CA LEU A 600 8.30 -30.29 16.58
C LEU A 600 8.48 -31.45 15.60
N VAL A 601 9.72 -31.91 15.41
CA VAL A 601 10.04 -33.10 14.61
C VAL A 601 9.81 -34.40 15.40
N GLY A 602 9.73 -34.32 16.73
CA GLY A 602 9.52 -35.47 17.63
C GLY A 602 10.77 -35.95 18.36
N ASN A 603 11.87 -35.19 18.30
CA ASN A 603 13.14 -35.51 18.94
C ASN A 603 13.25 -34.91 20.35
N SER A 604 14.10 -35.51 21.18
CA SER A 604 14.46 -34.99 22.51
C SER A 604 15.21 -33.65 22.42
N VAL A 605 14.97 -32.81 23.42
CA VAL A 605 15.69 -31.56 23.67
C VAL A 605 17.14 -31.84 24.02
N ILE A 606 18.06 -31.00 23.53
CA ILE A 606 19.49 -31.06 23.87
C ILE A 606 19.78 -30.16 25.05
#